data_AF-A0A1X7HGW5-F1
#
_entry.id   AF-A0A1X7HGW5-F1
#
_cell.length_a   1.000
_cell.length_b   1.000
_cell.length_c   1.000
_cell.angle_alpha   90.00
_cell.angle_beta   90.00
_cell.angle_gamma   90.00
#
_symmetry.space_group_name_H-M   'P 1'
#
loop_
_entity.id
_entity.type
_entity.pdbx_description
1 polymer ?
#
loop_
_entity_poly.entity_id
_entity_poly.type
_entity_poly.pdbx_seq_one_letter_code
_entity_poly.pdbx_strand_id
1 'polypeptide(L)'
;MNLYINSILNSSIFICGESESIMSKSFKINVQIDASKSKDEEVEYGDYPMFQRQIPRWMEDDAENLTISTDNTGSVIRGGSIKILSISEGTTFQVGCNRTIDLENRLKMIKQVVSSPQNKR
;
A
#
# COMPACT_ATOMS: atom_id res chain seq x y z
N MET A 1 -14.79 20.90 -9.65
CA MET A 1 -14.35 19.57 -10.17
C MET A 1 -14.89 18.50 -9.23
N ASN A 2 -15.56 17.47 -9.76
CA ASN A 2 -16.02 16.33 -8.96
C ASN A 2 -15.16 15.12 -9.27
N LEU A 3 -14.68 14.44 -8.23
CA LEU A 3 -13.86 13.25 -8.35
C LEU A 3 -14.69 12.05 -7.90
N TYR A 4 -14.95 11.13 -8.83
CA TYR A 4 -15.70 9.91 -8.57
C TYR A 4 -14.74 8.72 -8.71
N ILE A 5 -14.49 8.04 -7.59
CA ILE A 5 -13.61 6.89 -7.53
C ILE A 5 -14.42 5.70 -7.04
N ASN A 6 -14.55 4.70 -7.90
CA ASN A 6 -15.25 3.47 -7.55
C ASN A 6 -14.42 2.61 -6.61
N SER A 7 -13.12 2.45 -6.86
CA SER A 7 -12.27 1.64 -6.00
C SER A 7 -10.80 1.95 -6.20
N ILE A 8 -10.04 2.00 -5.09
CA ILE A 8 -8.58 1.93 -5.08
C ILE A 8 -8.21 0.65 -4.34
N LEU A 9 -7.53 -0.27 -5.01
CA LEU A 9 -7.30 -1.62 -4.50
C LEU A 9 -5.81 -1.99 -4.49
N ASN A 10 -5.43 -2.95 -3.66
CA ASN A 10 -4.16 -3.68 -3.64
C ASN A 10 -2.91 -2.77 -3.68
N SER A 11 -2.67 -2.00 -2.62
CA SER A 11 -1.49 -1.13 -2.52
C SER A 11 -1.33 -0.10 -3.65
N SER A 12 -2.41 0.27 -4.33
CA SER A 12 -2.41 1.30 -5.37
C SER A 12 -2.30 2.71 -4.79
N ILE A 13 -1.72 3.61 -5.56
CA ILE A 13 -1.52 5.01 -5.21
C ILE A 13 -2.30 5.88 -6.19
N PHE A 14 -3.17 6.75 -5.66
CA PHE A 14 -3.84 7.81 -6.41
C PHE A 14 -3.37 9.18 -5.91
N ILE A 15 -2.88 10.02 -6.81
CA ILE A 15 -2.36 11.36 -6.52
C ILE A 15 -3.06 12.35 -7.44
N CYS A 16 -3.63 13.40 -6.85
CA CYS A 16 -4.17 14.55 -7.56
C CYS A 16 -3.66 15.84 -6.94
N GLY A 17 -2.71 16.49 -7.60
CA GLY A 17 -1.96 17.62 -7.06
C GLY A 17 -0.47 17.38 -7.22
N GLU A 18 0.33 18.14 -6.49
CA GLU A 18 1.78 18.06 -6.56
C GLU A 18 2.35 17.34 -5.33
N SER A 19 3.26 16.40 -5.56
CA SER A 19 4.10 15.86 -4.50
C SER A 19 5.52 15.58 -4.96
N GLU A 20 6.49 15.97 -4.13
CA GLU A 20 7.92 15.79 -4.40
C GLU A 20 8.35 14.34 -4.11
N SER A 21 7.88 13.75 -3.00
CA SER A 21 8.22 12.38 -2.64
C SER A 21 7.10 11.67 -1.90
N ILE A 22 6.79 10.43 -2.34
CA ILE A 22 5.83 9.55 -1.68
C ILE A 22 6.50 8.19 -1.47
N MET A 23 6.73 7.86 -0.20
CA MET A 23 7.23 6.56 0.24
C MET A 23 6.08 5.79 0.87
N SER A 24 5.51 4.82 0.15
CA SER A 24 4.42 3.98 0.67
C SER A 24 4.89 2.52 0.77
N LYS A 25 5.04 2.02 1.99
CA LYS A 25 5.44 0.64 2.28
C LYS A 25 4.22 -0.16 2.73
N SER A 26 3.99 -1.33 2.15
CA SER A 26 2.89 -2.22 2.54
C SER A 26 3.43 -3.63 2.78
N PHE A 27 3.31 -4.10 4.01
CA PHE A 27 3.72 -5.42 4.46
C PHE A 27 2.47 -6.27 4.68
N LYS A 28 2.37 -7.43 4.02
CA LYS A 28 1.24 -8.36 4.20
C LYS A 28 1.74 -9.76 4.53
N ILE A 29 1.39 -10.25 5.72
CA ILE A 29 1.60 -11.64 6.13
C ILE A 29 0.26 -12.36 6.13
N ASN A 30 0.16 -13.48 5.43
CA ASN A 30 -0.96 -14.39 5.52
C ASN A 30 -0.49 -15.70 6.19
N VAL A 31 -0.94 -15.95 7.41
CA VAL A 31 -0.68 -17.20 8.15
C VAL A 31 -1.90 -18.11 8.02
N GLN A 32 -1.68 -19.35 7.59
CA GLN A 32 -2.71 -20.39 7.59
C GLN A 32 -2.33 -21.45 8.61
N ILE A 33 -3.12 -21.56 9.68
CA ILE A 33 -2.91 -22.50 10.78
C ILE A 33 -3.80 -23.70 10.54
N ASP A 34 -3.18 -24.87 10.43
CA ASP A 34 -3.88 -26.15 10.43
C ASP A 34 -4.24 -26.50 11.88
N ALA A 35 -5.52 -26.70 12.21
CA ALA A 35 -5.99 -26.90 13.59
C ALA A 35 -5.37 -28.14 14.29
N SER A 36 -4.66 -28.99 13.53
CA SER A 36 -3.95 -30.18 14.00
C SER A 36 -2.50 -29.94 14.42
N LYS A 37 -1.90 -28.78 14.12
CA LYS A 37 -0.54 -28.41 14.55
C LYS A 37 -0.61 -27.41 15.70
N SER A 38 0.06 -27.77 16.79
CA SER A 38 0.06 -27.08 18.07
C SER A 38 0.49 -25.61 17.98
N LYS A 39 -0.13 -24.82 18.87
CA LYS A 39 0.15 -23.44 19.25
C LYS A 39 1.65 -23.15 19.45
N ASP A 40 2.01 -21.90 19.14
CA ASP A 40 3.18 -21.13 19.64
C ASP A 40 4.46 -21.06 18.78
N GLU A 41 4.34 -20.76 17.49
CA GLU A 41 5.44 -20.09 16.76
C GLU A 41 4.96 -18.70 16.29
N GLU A 42 5.46 -17.67 16.98
CA GLU A 42 5.22 -16.28 16.64
C GLU A 42 6.04 -15.94 15.38
N VAL A 43 5.35 -15.85 14.25
CA VAL A 43 5.99 -15.59 12.95
C VAL A 43 6.57 -14.18 12.91
N GLU A 44 7.89 -14.06 12.80
CA GLU A 44 8.60 -12.79 12.67
C GLU A 44 8.73 -12.35 11.20
N TYR A 45 8.67 -11.04 10.94
CA TYR A 45 8.84 -10.50 9.59
C TYR A 45 10.21 -10.80 8.99
N GLY A 46 11.22 -11.00 9.85
CA GLY A 46 12.60 -11.33 9.48
C GLY A 46 12.73 -12.67 8.75
N ASP A 47 11.79 -13.59 8.95
CA ASP A 47 11.85 -14.96 8.40
C ASP A 47 11.52 -15.02 6.91
N TYR A 48 11.01 -13.94 6.31
CA TYR A 48 10.63 -13.90 4.90
C TYR A 48 11.57 -13.00 4.07
N PRO A 49 12.29 -13.56 3.06
CA PRO A 49 13.23 -12.82 2.22
C PRO A 49 12.63 -11.61 1.50
N MET A 50 11.32 -11.62 1.25
CA MET A 50 10.60 -10.52 0.59
C MET A 50 10.52 -9.25 1.43
N PHE A 51 10.57 -9.34 2.77
CA PHE A 51 10.57 -8.18 3.67
C PHE A 51 11.98 -7.64 3.97
N GLN A 52 13.02 -8.38 3.57
CA GLN A 52 14.41 -7.95 3.67
C GLN A 52 14.92 -7.25 2.39
N ARG A 53 14.14 -7.28 1.30
CA ARG A 53 14.54 -6.63 0.04
C ARG A 53 14.57 -5.10 0.19
N GLN A 54 15.66 -4.50 -0.27
CA GLN A 54 15.73 -3.05 -0.42
C GLN A 54 14.67 -2.58 -1.42
N ILE A 55 13.97 -1.51 -1.07
CA ILE A 55 13.04 -0.82 -1.96
C ILE A 55 13.87 -0.30 -3.14
N PRO A 56 13.49 -0.61 -4.39
CA PRO A 56 14.19 -0.08 -5.56
C PRO A 56 14.20 1.45 -5.48
N ARG A 57 15.40 2.02 -5.46
CA ARG A 57 15.60 3.46 -5.53
C ARG A 57 16.00 3.83 -6.94
N TRP A 58 15.54 4.98 -7.40
CA TRP A 58 16.07 5.62 -8.60
C TRP A 58 17.57 5.88 -8.37
N MET A 59 18.39 5.52 -9.35
CA MET A 59 19.82 5.84 -9.32
C MET A 59 19.99 7.33 -9.60
N GLU A 60 20.77 8.02 -8.77
CA GLU A 60 20.98 9.48 -8.88
C GLU A 60 21.58 9.90 -10.24
N ASP A 61 22.26 8.97 -10.92
CA ASP A 61 22.92 9.20 -12.22
C ASP A 61 21.94 9.48 -13.39
N ASP A 62 20.66 9.10 -13.27
CA ASP A 62 19.63 9.41 -14.29
C ASP A 62 19.03 10.83 -14.13
N ALA A 63 19.40 11.55 -13.05
CA ALA A 63 18.87 12.88 -12.76
C ALA A 63 19.64 14.02 -13.46
N GLU A 64 20.88 13.79 -13.90
CA GLU A 64 21.77 14.85 -14.40
C GLU A 64 21.26 15.56 -15.67
N ASN A 65 20.31 14.96 -16.40
CA ASN A 65 19.70 15.55 -17.60
C ASN A 65 18.18 15.80 -17.50
N LEU A 66 17.59 15.68 -16.31
CA LEU A 66 16.15 15.86 -16.13
C LEU A 66 15.83 17.33 -15.80
N THR A 67 15.37 18.08 -16.80
CA THR A 67 14.84 19.44 -16.57
C THR A 67 13.37 19.33 -16.18
N ILE A 68 13.07 19.35 -14.88
CA ILE A 68 11.70 19.44 -14.38
C ILE A 68 11.30 20.92 -14.36
N SER A 69 10.32 21.31 -15.18
CA SER A 69 9.67 22.61 -15.07
C SER A 69 8.31 22.46 -14.39
N THR A 70 8.16 23.13 -13.24
CA THR A 70 6.88 23.18 -12.51
C THR A 70 6.26 24.56 -12.71
N ASP A 71 5.08 24.59 -13.32
CA ASP A 71 4.23 25.80 -13.38
C ASP A 71 3.01 25.62 -12.47
N ASN A 72 3.09 26.21 -11.28
CA ASN A 72 2.01 26.19 -10.29
C ASN A 72 1.09 27.42 -10.39
N THR A 73 1.32 28.30 -11.35
CA THR A 73 0.63 29.59 -11.44
C THR A 73 -0.84 29.36 -11.83
N GLY A 74 -1.72 29.41 -10.83
CA GLY A 74 -3.16 29.16 -11.00
C GLY A 74 -3.61 27.72 -10.72
N SER A 75 -2.70 26.82 -10.31
CA SER A 75 -3.04 25.45 -9.91
C SER A 75 -3.69 25.43 -8.52
N VAL A 76 -4.97 25.80 -8.47
CA VAL A 76 -5.82 25.64 -7.30
C VAL A 76 -6.80 24.52 -7.60
N ILE A 77 -6.75 23.44 -6.82
CA ILE A 77 -7.83 22.45 -6.79
C ILE A 77 -9.09 23.15 -6.28
N ARG A 78 -9.88 23.72 -7.21
CA ARG A 78 -11.16 24.36 -6.90
C ARG A 78 -12.22 23.28 -6.74
N GLY A 79 -12.45 22.90 -5.48
CA GLY A 79 -13.23 21.74 -5.08
C GLY A 79 -14.71 21.81 -5.48
N GLY A 80 -15.21 20.67 -5.94
CA GLY A 80 -16.62 20.26 -5.82
C GLY A 80 -16.72 19.21 -4.69
N SER A 81 -17.03 17.96 -5.03
CA SER A 81 -17.06 16.83 -4.07
C SER A 81 -16.15 15.66 -4.47
N ILE A 82 -15.57 14.97 -3.49
CA ILE A 82 -14.88 13.68 -3.67
C ILE A 82 -15.82 12.57 -3.18
N LYS A 83 -16.11 11.60 -4.03
CA LYS A 83 -16.88 10.40 -3.66
C LYS A 83 -16.05 9.16 -3.94
N ILE A 84 -15.75 8.42 -2.87
CA ILE A 84 -15.00 7.17 -2.92
C ILE A 84 -15.92 6.05 -2.44
N LEU A 85 -16.16 5.03 -3.27
CA LEU A 85 -16.99 3.89 -2.86
C LEU A 85 -16.19 2.86 -2.05
N SER A 86 -14.90 2.68 -2.34
CA SER A 86 -14.05 1.72 -1.62
C SER A 86 -12.56 2.05 -1.71
N ILE A 87 -11.83 1.76 -0.63
CA ILE A 87 -10.36 1.79 -0.53
C ILE A 87 -9.92 0.49 0.17
N SER A 88 -8.88 -0.18 -0.33
CA SER A 88 -8.38 -1.43 0.26
C SER A 88 -7.11 -1.25 1.11
N GLU A 89 -6.50 -2.34 1.56
CA GLU A 89 -5.23 -2.30 2.29
C GLU A 89 -4.10 -1.67 1.46
N GLY A 90 -3.20 -0.96 2.16
CA GLY A 90 -1.93 -0.47 1.61
C GLY A 90 -2.04 0.65 0.58
N THR A 91 -3.25 1.13 0.29
CA THR A 91 -3.46 2.13 -0.76
C THR A 91 -3.27 3.54 -0.23
N THR A 92 -2.70 4.41 -1.07
CA THR A 92 -2.54 5.84 -0.77
C THR A 92 -3.49 6.66 -1.64
N PHE A 93 -4.27 7.54 -1.01
CA PHE A 93 -5.11 8.51 -1.71
C PHE A 93 -4.72 9.91 -1.26
N GLN A 94 -4.22 10.72 -2.19
CA GLN A 94 -3.83 12.09 -1.92
C GLN A 94 -4.51 13.05 -2.89
N VAL A 95 -5.08 14.12 -2.35
CA VAL A 95 -5.51 15.30 -3.10
C VAL A 95 -4.90 16.54 -2.44
N GLY A 96 -4.26 17.39 -3.22
CA GLY A 96 -3.58 18.61 -2.75
C GLY A 96 -2.07 18.56 -2.93
N CYS A 97 -1.40 19.67 -2.57
CA CYS A 97 0.05 19.77 -2.64
C CYS A 97 0.68 19.37 -1.30
N ASN A 98 1.58 18.39 -1.32
CA ASN A 98 2.38 17.99 -0.16
C ASN A 98 3.82 17.73 -0.59
N ARG A 99 4.79 18.15 0.21
CA ARG A 99 6.20 17.94 -0.10
C ARG A 99 6.58 16.46 0.01
N THR A 100 6.38 15.87 1.18
CA THR A 100 6.77 14.50 1.47
C THR A 100 5.64 13.76 2.17
N ILE A 101 5.37 12.54 1.72
CA ILE A 101 4.42 11.62 2.33
C ILE A 101 5.15 10.32 2.62
N ASP A 102 5.24 9.93 3.89
CA ASP A 102 5.76 8.63 4.32
C ASP A 102 4.62 7.83 4.95
N LEU A 103 4.35 6.66 4.40
CA LEU A 103 3.23 5.80 4.75
C LEU A 103 3.72 4.36 4.90
N GLU A 104 3.34 3.74 6.00
CA GLU A 104 3.62 2.34 6.28
C GLU A 104 2.34 1.61 6.68
N ASN A 105 2.04 0.54 5.96
CA ASN A 105 0.93 -0.36 6.23
C ASN A 105 1.49 -1.75 6.58
N ARG A 106 1.01 -2.35 7.68
CA ARG A 106 1.34 -3.74 8.07
C ARG A 106 0.05 -4.51 8.32
N LEU A 107 -0.19 -5.56 7.55
CA LEU A 107 -1.36 -6.42 7.63
C LEU A 107 -0.96 -7.86 7.96
N LYS A 108 -1.55 -8.44 9.01
CA LYS A 108 -1.43 -9.86 9.34
C LYS A 108 -2.80 -10.52 9.24
N MET A 109 -2.98 -11.39 8.25
CA MET A 109 -4.18 -12.19 8.07
C MET A 109 -3.92 -13.60 8.60
N ILE A 110 -4.70 -14.06 9.58
CA ILE A 110 -4.57 -15.41 10.15
C ILE A 110 -5.84 -16.19 9.81
N LYS A 111 -5.70 -17.33 9.13
CA LYS A 111 -6.80 -18.25 8.82
C LYS A 111 -6.57 -19.58 9.53
N GLN A 112 -7.58 -20.05 10.27
CA GLN A 112 -7.55 -21.38 10.88
C GLN A 112 -8.38 -22.35 10.03
N VAL A 113 -7.76 -23.43 9.54
CA VAL A 113 -8.47 -24.51 8.86
C VAL A 113 -8.75 -25.61 9.87
N VAL A 114 -10.04 -25.86 10.12
CA VAL A 114 -10.50 -26.98 10.93
C VAL A 114 -10.85 -28.13 9.98
N SER A 115 -10.02 -29.17 9.93
CA SER A 115 -10.37 -30.40 9.24
C SER A 115 -11.41 -31.17 10.05
N SER A 116 -12.62 -31.34 9.50
CA SER A 116 -13.61 -32.24 10.09
C SER A 116 -13.10 -33.69 9.96
N PRO A 117 -13.20 -34.53 11.00
CA PRO A 117 -12.78 -35.92 10.91
C PRO A 117 -13.61 -36.62 9.82
N GLN A 118 -12.93 -37.11 8.77
CA GLN A 118 -13.56 -37.98 7.79
C GLN A 118 -14.01 -39.25 8.51
N ASN A 119 -15.33 -39.36 8.68
CA ASN A 119 -15.99 -40.51 9.26
C ASN A 119 -15.77 -41.70 8.30
N LYS A 120 -14.78 -42.55 8.59
CA LYS A 120 -14.57 -43.80 7.87
C LYS A 120 -15.78 -44.70 8.13
N ARG A 121 -16.61 -44.91 7.12
CA ARG A 121 -17.58 -46.01 7.02
C ARG A 121 -17.16 -46.92 5.89
#